data_AF-A0A0V1ASI2-F1
#
_entry.id   AF-A0A0V1ASI2-F1
#
_cell.length_a   1.000
_cell.length_b   1.000
_cell.length_c   1.000
_cell.angle_alpha   90.00
_cell.angle_beta   90.00
_cell.angle_gamma   90.00
#
_symmetry.space_group_name_H-M   'P 1'
#
loop_
_entity.id
_entity.type
_entity.pdbx_description
1 polymer ?
#
loop_
_entity_poly.entity_id
_entity_poly.type
_entity_poly.pdbx_seq_one_letter_code
_entity_poly.pdbx_strand_id
1 'polypeptide(L)' 'MTHAQDDVLHPRRYGDIERLFRITALCLRFARNCRSAAGERRSGPLTVQELDAAEQNWVRIAQGQGFR' A
#
# COMPACT_ATOMS: atom_id res chain seq x y z
N MET A 1 -22.83 17.27 7.15
CA MET A 1 -22.13 16.11 7.76
C MET A 1 -20.88 15.87 6.94
N THR A 2 -19.75 16.43 7.38
CA THR A 2 -18.45 16.18 6.76
C THR A 2 -18.05 14.75 7.13
N HIS A 3 -18.25 13.80 6.21
CA HIS A 3 -17.50 12.56 6.25
C HIS A 3 -16.03 12.95 6.08
N ALA A 4 -15.33 13.15 7.19
CA ALA A 4 -13.88 13.00 7.16
C ALA A 4 -13.67 11.60 6.61
N GLN A 5 -13.09 11.51 5.40
CA GLN A 5 -12.72 10.24 4.82
C GLN A 5 -11.75 9.62 5.81
N ASP A 6 -12.25 8.70 6.64
CA ASP A 6 -11.44 7.89 7.52
C ASP A 6 -10.67 6.94 6.62
N ASP A 7 -9.62 7.46 5.99
CA ASP A 7 -8.78 6.70 5.08
C ASP A 7 -8.25 5.51 5.88
N VAL A 8 -8.72 4.31 5.51
CA VAL A 8 -8.36 3.07 6.20
C VAL A 8 -6.85 2.90 6.26
N LEU A 9 -6.16 3.43 5.25
CA LEU A 9 -4.71 3.42 5.15
C LEU A 9 -4.03 4.72 5.60
N HIS A 10 -4.71 5.60 6.34
CA HIS A 10 -4.12 6.86 6.76
C HIS A 10 -2.85 6.62 7.61
N PRO A 11 -1.69 7.22 7.26
CA PRO A 11 -0.41 6.88 7.90
C PRO A 11 -0.40 7.02 9.42
N ARG A 12 -1.08 8.05 9.96
CA ARG A 12 -1.16 8.30 11.41
C ARG A 12 -1.92 7.22 12.20
N ARG A 13 -2.65 6.32 11.54
CA ARG A 13 -3.36 5.20 12.18
C ARG A 13 -2.43 4.02 12.46
N TYR A 14 -1.25 4.01 11.85
CA TYR A 14 -0.24 2.99 12.05
C TYR A 14 0.90 3.60 12.88
N GLY A 15 1.15 3.05 14.07
CA GLY A 15 2.26 3.47 14.93
C GLY A 15 3.65 3.12 14.38
N ASP A 16 3.71 2.46 13.23
CA ASP A 16 4.91 2.03 12.53
C ASP A 16 4.69 2.17 11.02
N ILE A 17 5.52 2.98 10.37
CA ILE A 17 5.46 3.22 8.92
C ILE A 17 5.80 1.96 8.11
N GLU A 18 6.65 1.08 8.63
CA GLU A 18 6.94 -0.19 7.98
C GLU A 18 5.70 -1.09 7.94
N ARG A 19 4.90 -1.07 9.01
CA ARG A 19 3.61 -1.79 9.04
C ARG A 19 2.66 -1.29 7.96
N LEU A 20 2.59 0.03 7.75
CA LEU A 20 1.78 0.62 6.67
C LEU A 20 2.26 0.13 5.29
N PHE A 21 3.57 0.14 5.05
CA PHE A 21 4.14 -0.34 3.79
C PHE A 21 3.88 -1.83 3.57
N ARG A 22 4.04 -2.67 4.59
CA ARG A 22 3.71 -4.11 4.52
C ARG A 22 2.25 -4.35 4.15
N ILE A 23 1.32 -3.65 4.80
CA ILE A 23 -0.12 -3.78 4.51
C ILE A 23 -0.42 -3.32 3.08
N THR A 24 0.14 -2.18 2.68
CA THR A 24 -0.02 -1.63 1.34
C THR A 24 0.52 -2.60 0.28
N ALA A 25 1.70 -3.18 0.51
CA ALA A 25 2.30 -4.18 -0.38
C ALA A 25 1.42 -5.44 -0.52
N LEU A 26 0.82 -5.92 0.58
CA LEU A 26 -0.15 -7.03 0.54
C LEU A 26 -1.38 -6.69 -0.30
N CYS A 27 -1.95 -5.49 -0.13
CA CYS A 27 -3.08 -5.03 -0.93
C CYS A 27 -2.74 -4.94 -2.43
N LEU A 28 -1.56 -4.41 -2.77
CA LEU A 28 -1.08 -4.34 -4.15
C LEU A 28 -0.87 -5.73 -4.77
N ARG A 29 -0.26 -6.66 -4.01
CA ARG A 29 -0.10 -8.06 -4.45
C ARG A 29 -1.45 -8.73 -4.65
N PHE A 30 -2.39 -8.53 -3.73
CA PHE A 30 -3.74 -9.07 -3.85
C PHE A 30 -4.41 -8.57 -5.14
N ALA A 31 -4.41 -7.26 -5.37
CA ALA A 31 -4.98 -6.68 -6.58
C ALA A 31 -4.32 -7.23 -7.85
N ARG A 32 -2.99 -7.40 -7.87
CA ARG A 32 -2.28 -8.07 -8.98
C ARG A 32 -2.77 -9.51 -9.16
N ASN A 33 -2.79 -10.29 -8.09
CA ASN A 33 -3.18 -11.71 -8.15
C ASN A 33 -4.62 -11.91 -8.61
N CYS A 34 -5.54 -11.00 -8.29
CA CYS A 34 -6.91 -11.00 -8.81
C CYS A 34 -6.96 -10.86 -10.34
N ARG A 35 -5.97 -10.18 -10.94
CA ARG A 35 -5.85 -10.01 -12.39
C ARG A 35 -4.99 -11.09 -13.07
N SER A 36 -4.38 -11.99 -12.31
CA SER A 36 -3.48 -13.03 -12.81
C SER A 36 -4.14 -14.40 -12.87
N ALA A 37 -3.71 -15.23 -13.82
CA ALA A 37 -4.06 -16.65 -13.86
C ALA A 37 -3.56 -17.36 -12.59
N ALA A 38 -4.20 -18.48 -12.23
CA ALA A 38 -3.92 -19.18 -10.96
C ALA A 38 -2.42 -19.54 -10.77
N GLY A 39 -1.74 -19.96 -11.84
CA GLY A 39 -0.31 -20.31 -11.81
C GLY A 39 0.66 -19.13 -11.70
N GLU A 40 0.19 -17.90 -11.88
CA GLU A 40 1.03 -16.68 -11.84
C GLU A 40 0.83 -15.87 -10.54
N ARG A 41 -0.05 -16.34 -9.67
CA ARG A 41 -0.36 -15.69 -8.39
C ARG A 41 0.85 -15.80 -7.48
N ARG A 42 1.25 -14.67 -6.91
CA ARG A 42 2.34 -14.60 -5.94
C ARG A 42 1.84 -14.99 -4.57
N SER A 43 2.59 -15.83 -3.87
CA SER A 43 2.36 -16.25 -2.49
C SER A 43 3.67 -16.20 -1.70
N GLY A 44 3.61 -16.46 -0.40
CA GLY A 44 4.79 -16.43 0.49
C GLY A 44 5.13 -15.04 1.04
N PRO A 45 6.33 -14.84 1.61
CA PRO A 45 6.75 -13.56 2.19
C PRO A 45 6.73 -12.41 1.17
N LEU A 46 6.54 -11.18 1.64
CA LEU A 46 6.66 -9.98 0.80
C LEU A 46 8.09 -9.87 0.26
N THR A 47 8.23 -9.54 -1.02
CA THR A 47 9.54 -9.27 -1.60
C THR A 47 9.95 -7.83 -1.30
N VAL A 48 11.25 -7.55 -1.32
CA VAL A 48 11.79 -6.18 -1.21
C VAL A 48 11.15 -5.26 -2.26
N GLN A 49 11.01 -5.75 -3.50
CA GLN A 49 10.39 -5.00 -4.60
C GLN A 49 8.93 -4.59 -4.32
N GLU A 50 8.17 -5.42 -3.61
CA GLU A 50 6.78 -5.10 -3.25
C GLU A 50 6.71 -4.06 -2.12
N LEU A 51 7.67 -4.09 -1.20
CA LEU A 51 7.82 -3.07 -0.17
C LEU A 51 8.26 -1.73 -0.78
N ASP A 52 9.24 -1.74 -1.67
CA ASP A 52 9.70 -0.54 -2.38
C ASP A 52 8.55 0.09 -3.19
N ALA A 53 7.75 -0.72 -3.87
CA ALA A 53 6.58 -0.23 -4.62
C ALA A 53 5.51 0.39 -3.70
N ALA A 54 5.31 -0.19 -2.51
CA ALA A 54 4.41 0.37 -1.51
C ALA A 54 4.93 1.71 -0.97
N GLU A 55 6.22 1.79 -0.64
CA GLU A 55 6.86 3.03 -0.20
C GLU A 55 6.75 4.13 -1.27
N GLN A 56 7.12 3.84 -2.51
CA GLN A 56 7.05 4.82 -3.61
C GLN A 56 5.63 5.35 -3.84
N ASN A 57 4.61 4.52 -3.65
CA ASN A 57 3.22 4.98 -3.71
C ASN A 57 2.92 6.00 -2.61
N TRP A 58 3.36 5.73 -1.37
CA TRP A 58 3.19 6.66 -0.27
C TRP A 58 3.99 7.95 -0.43
N VAL A 59 5.22 7.88 -0.94
CA VAL A 59 6.01 9.07 -1.30
C VAL A 59 5.28 9.92 -2.33
N ARG A 60 4.73 9.31 -3.38
CA ARG A 60 3.97 10.04 -4.41
C ARG A 60 2.70 10.69 -3.85
N ILE A 61 1.97 9.99 -2.99
CA ILE A 61 0.80 10.53 -2.31
C ILE A 61 1.21 11.73 -1.44
N ALA A 62 2.25 11.58 -0.62
CA ALA A 62 2.74 12.64 0.24
C ALA A 62 3.22 13.87 -0.56
N GLN A 63 3.94 13.67 -1.66
CA GLN A 63 4.34 14.74 -2.58
C GLN A 63 3.11 15.45 -3.17
N GLY A 64 2.10 14.70 -3.64
CA GLY A 64 0.88 15.28 -4.19
C GLY A 64 0.02 16.05 -3.17
N GLN A 65 0.10 15.70 -1.89
CA GLN A 65 -0.59 16.39 -0.80
C GLN A 65 0.22 17.57 -0.22
N GLY A 66 1.56 17.53 -0.32
CA GLY A 66 2.48 18.48 0.33
C GLY A 66 3.02 19.60 -0.56
N PHE A 67 3.01 19.45 -1.89
CA PHE A 67 3.52 20.45 -2.84
C PHE A 67 2.40 21.15 -3.62
N ARG A 68 1.41 21.69 -2.91
CA ARG A 68 0.37 22.53 -3.51
C ARG A 68 0.60 24.00 -3.21
#